data_AF-A0ABD0P6B3-F1
#
_entry.id   AF-A0ABD0P6B3-F1
#
_cell.length_a   1.000
_cell.length_b   1.000
_cell.length_c   1.000
_cell.angle_alpha   90.00
_cell.angle_beta   90.00
_cell.angle_gamma   90.00
#
_symmetry.space_group_name_H-M   'P 1'
#
loop_
_entity.id
_entity.type
_entity.pdbx_description
1 polymer ?
#
loop_
_entity_poly.entity_id
_entity_poly.type
_entity_poly.pdbx_seq_one_letter_code
_entity_poly.pdbx_strand_id
1 'polypeptide(L)' 'KPRGKEDKSSTEIVDEDPFAIQILSWCPESRVLCVAGVSAHVIVYRFSKQEVTTEVIQ' A
#
# COMPACT_ATOMS: atom_id res chain seq x y z
N LYS A 1 18.73 19.47 16.14
CA LYS A 1 18.46 18.02 15.90
C LYS A 1 17.82 17.84 14.53
N PRO A 2 18.57 17.54 13.47
CA PRO A 2 18.04 16.82 12.34
C PRO A 2 18.32 15.33 12.58
N ARG A 3 17.26 14.54 12.80
CA ARG A 3 17.35 13.08 12.74
C ARG A 3 17.49 12.71 11.27
N GLY A 4 18.73 12.60 10.79
CA GLY A 4 19.02 11.86 9.57
C GLY A 4 18.71 10.40 9.84
N LYS A 5 17.49 9.97 9.51
CA LYS A 5 17.19 8.54 9.39
C LYS A 5 17.90 8.08 8.13
N GLU A 6 18.90 7.23 8.30
CA GLU A 6 19.50 6.44 7.23
C GLU A 6 18.39 5.73 6.46
N ASP A 7 18.14 6.20 5.24
CA ASP A 7 17.46 5.44 4.20
C ASP A 7 18.41 4.31 3.77
N LYS A 8 18.40 3.22 4.54
CA LYS A 8 18.82 1.92 4.05
C LYS A 8 17.57 1.08 3.87
N SER A 9 16.70 1.48 2.93
CA SER A 9 15.82 0.51 2.29
C SER A 9 16.62 -0.24 1.23
N SER A 10 17.69 -0.91 1.66
CA SER A 10 18.27 -2.00 0.89
C SER A 10 17.30 -3.17 1.06
N THR A 11 16.17 -3.11 0.36
CA THR A 11 15.28 -4.25 0.23
C THR A 11 16.01 -5.20 -0.71
N GLU A 12 16.86 -6.06 -0.15
CA GLU A 12 17.17 -7.32 -0.83
C GLU A 12 15.81 -7.91 -1.18
N ILE A 13 15.50 -7.94 -2.47
CA ILE A 13 14.20 -8.38 -2.99
C ILE A 13 14.13 -9.86 -2.62
N VAL A 14 13.48 -10.16 -1.50
CA VAL A 14 13.50 -11.48 -0.88
C VAL A 14 12.69 -12.41 -1.79
N ASP A 15 13.39 -13.30 -2.49
CA ASP A 15 12.86 -14.32 -3.42
C ASP A 15 11.98 -15.39 -2.71
N GLU A 16 11.69 -15.19 -1.43
CA GLU A 16 10.91 -16.11 -0.59
C GLU A 16 9.39 -15.95 -0.79
N ASP A 17 8.92 -14.72 -1.08
CA ASP A 17 7.54 -14.46 -1.47
C ASP A 17 7.44 -13.18 -2.34
N PRO A 18 7.54 -13.30 -3.67
CA PRO A 18 7.50 -12.15 -4.56
C PRO A 18 6.14 -11.42 -4.56
N PHE A 19 5.10 -12.01 -3.97
CA PHE A 19 3.76 -11.43 -3.91
C PHE A 19 3.40 -10.88 -2.53
N ALA A 20 4.31 -10.93 -1.56
CA ALA A 20 4.05 -10.42 -0.22
C ALA A 20 3.72 -8.92 -0.23
N ILE A 21 2.64 -8.56 0.48
CA ILE A 21 2.26 -7.17 0.72
C ILE A 21 3.10 -6.63 1.89
N GLN A 22 3.80 -5.52 1.66
CA GLN A 22 4.64 -4.89 2.66
C GLN A 22 3.93 -3.77 3.40
N ILE A 23 3.14 -2.96 2.68
CA ILE A 23 2.50 -1.78 3.23
C ILE A 23 1.13 -1.51 2.59
N LEU A 24 0.22 -1.03 3.42
CA LEU A 24 -1.10 -0.54 3.04
C LEU A 24 -1.26 0.90 3.52
N SER A 25 -1.78 1.77 2.66
CA SER A 25 -2.09 3.16 3.01
C SER A 25 -3.42 3.57 2.41
N TRP A 26 -4.28 4.16 3.23
CA TRP A 26 -5.59 4.66 2.82
C TRP A 26 -5.66 6.17 3.03
N CYS A 27 -6.06 6.90 1.99
CA CYS A 27 -6.40 8.30 2.07
C CYS A 27 -7.92 8.47 1.93
N PRO A 28 -8.67 8.65 3.04
CA PRO A 28 -10.12 8.74 3.00
C PRO A 28 -10.63 9.95 2.22
N GLU A 29 -9.94 11.09 2.32
CA GLU A 29 -10.30 12.33 1.61
C GLU A 29 -10.29 12.13 0.08
N SER A 30 -9.24 11.51 -0.45
CA SER A 30 -9.12 11.23 -1.88
C SER A 30 -9.78 9.90 -2.30
N ARG A 31 -10.26 9.11 -1.34
CA ARG A 31 -10.74 7.73 -1.51
C ARG A 31 -9.76 6.86 -2.31
N VAL A 32 -8.49 6.91 -1.93
CA VAL A 32 -7.42 6.13 -2.57
C VAL A 32 -6.83 5.12 -1.61
N LEU A 33 -6.79 3.85 -2.03
CA LEU A 33 -6.10 2.76 -1.35
C LEU A 33 -4.84 2.42 -2.13
N CYS A 34 -3.70 2.54 -1.48
CA CYS A 34 -2.41 2.14 -2.00
C CYS A 34 -1.97 0.84 -1.33
N VAL A 35 -1.63 -0.16 -2.14
CA VAL A 35 -1.06 -1.45 -1.73
C VAL A 35 0.34 -1.54 -2.33
N ALA A 36 1.37 -1.66 -1.51
CA ALA A 36 2.74 -1.87 -2.00
C ALA A 36 3.25 -3.25 -1.56
N GLY A 37 3.71 -4.02 -2.54
CA GLY A 37 4.36 -5.30 -2.35
C GLY A 37 5.88 -5.18 -2.27
N VAL A 38 6.52 -6.21 -1.74
CA VAL A 38 7.97 -6.29 -1.55
C VAL A 38 8.75 -6.28 -2.88
N SER A 39 8.12 -6.71 -3.98
CA SER A 39 8.72 -6.81 -5.32
C SER A 39 8.56 -5.55 -6.17
N ALA A 40 8.56 -4.36 -5.54
CA ALA A 40 8.35 -3.07 -6.19
C ALA A 40 7.02 -2.93 -6.97
N HIS A 41 6.02 -3.77 -6.68
CA HIS A 41 4.68 -3.66 -7.24
C HIS A 41 3.83 -2.74 -6.37
N VAL A 42 3.12 -1.80 -7.01
CA VAL A 42 2.19 -0.90 -6.32
C VAL A 42 0.84 -0.92 -7.04
N ILE A 43 -0.24 -1.19 -6.28
CA ILE A 43 -1.61 -1.11 -6.76
C ILE A 43 -2.27 0.11 -6.14
N VAL A 44 -2.88 0.95 -6.99
CA VAL A 44 -3.61 2.14 -6.57
C VAL A 44 -5.07 1.96 -6.93
N TYR A 45 -5.91 1.71 -5.92
CA TYR A 45 -7.35 1.66 -6.07
C TYR A 45 -7.95 3.03 -5.77
N ARG A 46 -8.81 3.51 -6.68
CA ARG A 46 -9.55 4.77 -6.54
C ARG A 46 -11.03 4.47 -6.47
N PHE A 47 -11.68 4.82 -5.37
CA PHE A 47 -13.10 4.54 -5.22
C PHE A 47 -13.96 5.65 -5.85
N SER A 48 -14.77 5.27 -6.83
CA SER A 48 -15.87 6.07 -7.37
C SER A 48 -17.19 5.69 -6.69
N LYS A 49 -18.13 6.65 -6.55
CA LYS A 49 -19.48 6.39 -6.03
C LYS A 49 -20.26 5.33 -6.83
N GLN A 50 -19.92 5.14 -8.10
CA GLN A 50 -20.57 4.17 -8.99
C GLN A 50 -20.14 2.72 -8.72
N GLU A 51 -19.00 2.51 -8.07
CA GLU A 51 -18.38 1.19 -7.87
C GLU A 51 -18.44 0.74 -6.40
N VAL A 52 -19.30 1.37 -5.59
CA VAL A 52 -19.45 1.08 -4.16
C VAL A 52 -20.35 -0.15 -3.97
N THR A 53 -19.76 -1.31 -3.72
CA THR A 53 -20.44 -2.45 -3.07
C THR A 53 -20.18 -2.38 -1.57
N THR A 54 -21.03 -1.67 -0.82
CA THR A 54 -21.00 -1.70 0.64
C THR A 54 -22.01 -2.72 1.15
N GLU A 55 -21.54 -3.88 1.57
CA GLU A 55 -22.29 -4.75 2.49
C GLU A 55 -21.86 -4.38 3.92
N VAL A 56 -22.73 -3.67 4.65
CA VAL A 56 -22.56 -3.48 6.09
C VAL A 56 -23.27 -4.65 6.75
N ILE A 57 -22.50 -5.67 7.13
CA ILE A 57 -23.03 -6.76 7.97
C ILE A 57 -22.99 -6.22 9.40
N GLN A 58 -24.19 -5.98 9.98
CA GLN A 58 -24.38 -5.51 11.36
C GLN A 58 -24.43 -6.68 12.34
#